data_AF-A0A419GQR5-F1
#
_entry.id   AF-A0A419GQR5-F1
#
_cell.length_a   1.000
_cell.length_b   1.000
_cell.length_c   1.000
_cell.angle_alpha   90.00
_cell.angle_beta   90.00
_cell.angle_gamma   90.00
#
_symmetry.space_group_name_H-M   'P 1'
#
loop_
_entity.id
_entity.type
_entity.pdbx_description
1 polymer ?
#
loop_
_entity_poly.entity_id
_entity_poly.type
_entity_poly.pdbx_seq_one_letter_code
_entity_poly.pdbx_strand_id
1 'polypeptide(L)'
;MNIVNKKLSLFLILACFGLIGCMAVSYPPPLPEKIEIVPPSADVSPEIAAFSGMWEGTWGGMSDETTIIVIEKIDNQKADILFSCGGKTPGQFYATGMVLTGPVIEWKMDKLPQIGDDKIECPCTITLKMSKDSNSITAFWDFHVYNFKVRADLNRRK
;
A
#
# COMPACT_ATOMS: atom_id res chain seq x y z
N MET A 1 -61.37 25.64 -26.25
CA MET A 1 -61.22 26.51 -25.05
C MET A 1 -60.85 25.58 -23.90
N ASN A 2 -59.56 25.26 -23.65
CA ASN A 2 -58.62 25.94 -22.72
C ASN A 2 -59.24 26.08 -21.30
N ILE A 3 -58.75 25.61 -20.14
CA ILE A 3 -57.43 25.39 -19.46
C ILE A 3 -57.86 24.68 -18.12
N VAL A 4 -57.25 23.66 -17.50
CA VAL A 4 -56.10 23.57 -16.57
C VAL A 4 -56.18 22.10 -16.05
N ASN A 5 -55.15 21.27 -16.11
CA ASN A 5 -54.49 20.78 -14.87
C ASN A 5 -53.15 20.09 -15.21
N LYS A 6 -52.26 20.91 -15.78
CA LYS A 6 -50.81 20.68 -15.91
C LYS A 6 -50.05 20.58 -14.56
N LYS A 7 -50.71 20.30 -13.43
CA LYS A 7 -50.09 20.41 -12.09
C LYS A 7 -49.66 19.10 -11.45
N LEU A 8 -50.13 17.94 -11.89
CA LEU A 8 -49.78 16.68 -11.21
C LEU A 8 -48.62 15.91 -11.87
N SER A 9 -48.22 16.30 -13.09
CA SER A 9 -47.06 15.71 -13.77
C SER A 9 -45.73 16.30 -13.29
N LEU A 10 -45.74 17.35 -12.46
CA LEU A 10 -44.53 18.05 -12.03
C LEU A 10 -43.91 17.48 -10.73
N PHE A 11 -44.62 16.62 -10.00
CA PHE A 11 -44.13 16.05 -8.75
C PHE A 11 -43.27 14.79 -8.92
N LEU A 12 -43.33 14.13 -10.09
CA LEU A 12 -42.56 12.90 -10.33
C LEU A 12 -41.15 13.15 -10.89
N ILE A 13 -40.87 14.35 -11.41
CA ILE A 13 -39.55 14.69 -11.98
C ILE A 13 -38.59 15.25 -10.91
N LEU A 14 -39.12 15.78 -9.79
CA LEU A 14 -38.29 16.38 -8.73
C LEU A 14 -37.72 15.36 -7.72
N ALA A 15 -38.14 14.10 -7.76
CA ALA A 15 -37.69 13.07 -6.82
C ALA A 15 -36.43 12.30 -7.27
N CYS A 16 -35.97 12.47 -8.52
CA CYS A 16 -34.82 11.73 -9.06
C CYS A 16 -33.46 12.44 -8.89
N PHE A 17 -33.41 13.67 -8.35
CA PHE A 17 -32.18 14.45 -8.24
C PHE A 17 -31.49 14.40 -6.87
N GLY A 18 -31.97 13.54 -5.96
CA GLY A 18 -31.59 13.58 -4.54
C GLY A 18 -30.54 12.58 -4.07
N LEU A 19 -29.72 11.97 -4.93
CA LEU A 19 -28.66 11.04 -4.48
C LEU A 19 -27.40 11.11 -5.38
N ILE A 20 -26.86 12.31 -5.61
CA ILE A 20 -25.44 12.41 -5.99
C ILE A 20 -24.65 12.29 -4.69
N GLY A 21 -24.48 11.05 -4.23
CA GLY A 21 -23.54 10.74 -3.16
C GLY A 21 -22.15 11.14 -3.65
N CYS A 22 -21.49 12.05 -2.94
CA CYS A 22 -20.09 12.38 -3.17
C CYS A 22 -19.27 11.12 -2.85
N MET A 23 -18.97 10.29 -3.86
CA MET A 23 -18.08 9.17 -3.68
C MET A 23 -16.69 9.74 -3.36
N ALA A 24 -16.16 9.40 -2.18
CA ALA A 24 -14.80 9.76 -1.83
C ALA A 24 -13.85 9.11 -2.86
N VAL A 25 -13.09 9.93 -3.57
CA VAL A 25 -12.11 9.46 -4.55
C VAL A 25 -10.93 8.86 -3.80
N SER A 26 -10.60 7.61 -4.11
CA SER A 26 -9.37 6.94 -3.70
C SER A 26 -8.51 6.71 -4.94
N TYR A 27 -7.23 7.04 -4.85
CA TYR A 27 -6.28 6.88 -5.95
C TYR A 27 -5.50 5.57 -5.81
N PRO A 28 -5.12 4.92 -6.92
CA PRO A 28 -4.28 3.74 -6.86
C PRO A 28 -2.86 4.09 -6.35
N PRO A 29 -2.08 3.09 -5.89
CA PRO A 29 -0.70 3.30 -5.51
C PRO A 29 0.12 3.77 -6.73
N PRO A 30 0.85 4.90 -6.63
CA PRO A 30 1.65 5.39 -7.75
C PRO A 30 2.90 4.51 -7.89
N LEU A 31 3.29 4.20 -9.12
CA LEU A 31 4.54 3.50 -9.41
C LEU A 31 5.40 4.38 -10.33
N PRO A 32 6.74 4.30 -10.25
CA PRO A 32 7.59 4.99 -11.20
C PRO A 32 7.39 4.42 -12.60
N GLU A 33 7.69 5.23 -13.62
CA GLU A 33 7.58 4.81 -15.03
C GLU A 33 8.42 3.57 -15.35
N LYS A 34 9.54 3.41 -14.63
CA LYS A 34 10.43 2.26 -14.74
C LYS A 34 10.68 1.65 -13.37
N ILE A 35 10.41 0.35 -13.26
CA ILE A 35 10.79 -0.51 -12.13
C ILE A 35 11.83 -1.49 -12.66
N GLU A 36 12.93 -1.68 -11.92
CA GLU A 36 13.99 -2.61 -12.32
C GLU A 36 14.22 -3.65 -11.23
N ILE A 37 13.63 -4.83 -11.42
CA ILE A 37 13.81 -5.97 -10.51
C ILE A 37 14.99 -6.78 -11.01
N VAL A 38 16.11 -6.70 -10.28
CA VAL A 38 17.32 -7.46 -10.57
C VAL A 38 17.21 -8.84 -9.94
N PRO A 39 17.39 -9.93 -10.70
CA PRO A 39 17.40 -11.27 -10.14
C PRO A 39 18.43 -11.40 -9.00
N PRO A 40 18.07 -12.02 -7.86
CA PRO A 40 19.03 -12.34 -6.82
C PRO A 40 20.17 -13.22 -7.35
N SER A 41 21.37 -13.03 -6.81
CA SER A 41 22.51 -13.88 -7.13
C SER A 41 22.31 -15.30 -6.59
N ALA A 42 22.99 -16.28 -7.18
CA ALA A 42 22.85 -17.70 -6.84
C ALA A 42 23.33 -18.07 -5.43
N ASP A 43 24.09 -17.19 -4.77
CA ASP A 43 24.54 -17.31 -3.37
C ASP A 43 23.51 -16.80 -2.35
N VAL A 44 22.43 -16.17 -2.81
CA VAL A 44 21.30 -15.78 -1.95
C VAL A 44 20.44 -17.00 -1.67
N SER A 45 20.09 -17.24 -0.40
CA SER A 45 19.28 -18.39 -0.03
C SER A 45 17.90 -18.35 -0.72
N PRO A 46 17.29 -19.50 -1.10
CA PRO A 46 16.01 -19.50 -1.79
C PRO A 46 14.89 -18.77 -1.03
N GLU A 47 14.89 -18.83 0.30
CA GLU A 47 13.89 -18.16 1.13
C GLU A 47 14.04 -16.63 1.13
N ILE A 48 15.28 -16.12 1.03
CA ILE A 48 15.55 -14.69 0.88
C ILE A 48 15.27 -14.25 -0.56
N ALA A 49 15.75 -15.01 -1.55
CA ALA A 49 15.53 -14.74 -2.96
C ALA A 49 14.05 -14.65 -3.33
N ALA A 50 13.20 -15.42 -2.62
CA ALA A 50 11.75 -15.37 -2.78
C ALA A 50 11.16 -13.98 -2.59
N PHE A 51 11.76 -13.09 -1.78
CA PHE A 51 11.27 -11.71 -1.62
C PHE A 51 11.33 -10.88 -2.90
N SER A 52 12.26 -11.19 -3.82
CA SER A 52 12.41 -10.46 -5.07
C SER A 52 11.11 -10.46 -5.87
N GLY A 53 10.65 -9.27 -6.29
CA GLY A 53 9.38 -9.12 -6.99
C GLY A 53 8.50 -7.98 -6.48
N MET A 54 7.26 -7.98 -6.97
CA MET A 54 6.21 -7.04 -6.58
C MET A 54 5.16 -7.76 -5.74
N TRP A 55 4.72 -7.09 -4.68
CA TRP A 55 3.80 -7.62 -3.68
C TRP A 55 2.68 -6.62 -3.44
N GLU A 56 1.43 -7.08 -3.43
CA GLU A 56 0.26 -6.23 -3.32
C GLU A 56 -0.68 -6.72 -2.21
N GLY A 57 -1.22 -5.79 -1.42
CA GLY A 57 -2.23 -6.09 -0.41
C GLY A 57 -2.77 -4.83 0.25
N THR A 58 -3.43 -4.97 1.40
CA THR A 58 -4.00 -3.86 2.17
C THR A 58 -3.59 -3.98 3.64
N TRP A 59 -3.44 -2.83 4.31
CA TRP A 59 -3.14 -2.79 5.74
C TRP A 59 -4.42 -2.95 6.56
N GLY A 60 -4.50 -4.02 7.35
CA GLY A 60 -5.63 -4.26 8.24
C GLY A 60 -5.73 -3.19 9.32
N GLY A 61 -6.93 -2.64 9.50
CA GLY A 61 -7.21 -1.63 10.52
C GLY A 61 -6.76 -0.21 10.17
N MET A 62 -6.05 -0.02 9.05
CA MET A 62 -6.00 1.27 8.36
C MET A 62 -7.06 1.27 7.24
N SER A 63 -7.32 2.43 6.64
CA SER A 63 -8.13 2.56 5.43
C SER A 63 -7.79 1.44 4.43
N ASP A 64 -8.79 0.92 3.70
CA ASP A 64 -8.66 -0.19 2.71
C ASP A 64 -7.80 0.18 1.48
N GLU A 65 -6.75 0.98 1.69
CA GLU A 65 -5.85 1.51 0.70
C GLU A 65 -4.86 0.42 0.29
N THR A 66 -4.87 0.11 -1.00
CA THR A 66 -3.93 -0.82 -1.60
C THR A 66 -2.50 -0.32 -1.36
N THR A 67 -1.60 -1.25 -1.05
CA THR A 67 -0.17 -1.01 -0.94
C THR A 67 0.55 -1.98 -1.87
N ILE A 68 1.55 -1.46 -2.57
CA ILE A 68 2.49 -2.22 -3.39
C ILE A 68 3.88 -2.07 -2.77
N ILE A 69 4.53 -3.20 -2.51
CA ILE A 69 5.94 -3.26 -2.11
C ILE A 69 6.70 -3.95 -3.24
N VAL A 70 7.72 -3.29 -3.75
CA VAL A 70 8.64 -3.87 -4.73
C VAL A 70 10.00 -4.07 -4.08
N ILE A 71 10.49 -5.30 -4.16
CA ILE A 71 11.87 -5.64 -3.80
C ILE A 71 12.66 -5.66 -5.12
N GLU A 72 13.34 -4.55 -5.40
CA GLU A 72 14.06 -4.34 -6.65
C GLU A 72 15.41 -5.08 -6.67
N LYS A 73 16.11 -5.10 -5.54
CA LYS A 73 17.40 -5.79 -5.37
C LYS A 73 17.46 -6.38 -3.97
N ILE A 74 18.06 -7.56 -3.84
CA ILE A 74 18.26 -8.20 -2.55
C ILE A 74 19.52 -9.06 -2.55
N ASP A 75 20.27 -8.98 -1.46
CA ASP A 75 21.39 -9.86 -1.14
C ASP A 75 21.22 -10.44 0.28
N ASN A 76 22.22 -11.15 0.80
CA ASN A 76 22.14 -11.77 2.13
C ASN A 76 22.18 -10.76 3.31
N GLN A 77 22.37 -9.47 3.05
CA GLN A 77 22.52 -8.42 4.06
C GLN A 77 21.45 -7.33 3.95
N LYS A 78 21.02 -6.98 2.73
CA LYS A 78 20.10 -5.87 2.48
C LYS A 78 19.18 -6.08 1.29
N ALA A 79 18.11 -5.28 1.27
CA ALA A 79 17.18 -5.17 0.16
C ALA A 79 16.90 -3.70 -0.19
N ASP A 80 16.84 -3.39 -1.48
CA ASP A 80 16.37 -2.11 -2.01
C ASP A 80 14.86 -2.22 -2.29
N ILE A 81 14.10 -1.32 -1.68
CA ILE A 81 12.64 -1.44 -1.54
C ILE A 81 11.98 -0.17 -2.06
N LEU A 82 11.01 -0.33 -2.97
CA LEU A 82 10.03 0.70 -3.29
C LEU A 82 8.75 0.38 -2.53
N PHE A 83 8.35 1.28 -1.64
CA PHE A 83 7.05 1.26 -0.99
C PHE A 83 6.11 2.23 -1.70
N SER A 84 4.90 1.78 -2.03
CA SER A 84 3.88 2.60 -2.66
C SER A 84 2.52 2.33 -2.03
N CYS A 85 1.79 3.38 -1.67
CA CYS A 85 0.44 3.28 -1.14
C CYS A 85 -0.53 4.15 -1.94
N GLY A 86 -1.72 3.62 -2.18
CA GLY A 86 -2.84 4.36 -2.75
C GLY A 86 -3.55 5.18 -1.68
N GLY A 87 -4.79 5.57 -1.96
CA GLY A 87 -5.64 6.28 -1.02
C GLY A 87 -5.96 7.71 -1.40
N LYS A 88 -6.41 8.49 -0.41
CA LYS A 88 -6.74 9.92 -0.62
C LYS A 88 -5.51 10.76 -0.95
N THR A 89 -4.39 10.40 -0.33
CA THR A 89 -3.07 10.99 -0.54
C THR A 89 -2.12 9.86 -0.95
N PRO A 90 -2.15 9.46 -2.23
CA PRO A 90 -1.25 8.41 -2.73
C PRO A 90 0.21 8.88 -2.65
N GLY A 91 1.12 7.94 -2.42
CA GLY A 91 2.53 8.26 -2.29
C GLY A 91 3.42 7.05 -2.48
N GLN A 92 4.70 7.33 -2.71
CA GLN A 92 5.73 6.30 -2.80
C GLN A 92 7.06 6.80 -2.27
N PHE A 93 7.89 5.89 -1.78
CA PHE A 93 9.23 6.19 -1.32
C PHE A 93 10.14 4.98 -1.45
N TYR A 94 11.44 5.25 -1.47
CA TYR A 94 12.46 4.21 -1.44
C TYR A 94 13.01 4.03 -0.03
N ALA A 95 13.31 2.79 0.32
CA ALA A 95 13.95 2.40 1.56
C ALA A 95 15.00 1.31 1.31
N THR A 96 15.97 1.21 2.21
CA THR A 96 16.88 0.06 2.28
C THR A 96 16.57 -0.71 3.56
N GLY A 97 16.20 -1.98 3.40
CA GLY A 97 15.96 -2.90 4.52
C GLY A 97 17.15 -3.78 4.79
N MET A 98 17.31 -4.16 6.06
CA MET A 98 18.25 -5.17 6.50
C MET A 98 17.62 -6.55 6.36
N VAL A 99 18.37 -7.50 5.79
CA VAL A 99 18.01 -8.92 5.79
C VAL A 99 18.50 -9.52 7.10
N LEU A 100 17.56 -10.04 7.90
CA LEU A 100 17.83 -10.61 9.21
C LEU A 100 17.90 -12.14 9.14
N THR A 101 18.26 -12.79 10.25
CA THR A 101 18.24 -14.25 10.32
C THR A 101 16.81 -14.79 10.12
N GLY A 102 16.67 -15.74 9.19
CA GLY A 102 15.38 -16.20 8.67
C GLY A 102 14.91 -15.36 7.48
N PRO A 103 13.76 -15.68 6.87
CA PRO A 103 13.29 -14.91 5.73
C PRO A 103 12.56 -13.65 6.22
N VAL A 104 13.33 -12.69 6.71
CA VAL A 104 12.84 -11.43 7.29
C VAL A 104 13.63 -10.25 6.74
N ILE A 105 12.90 -9.22 6.30
CA ILE A 105 13.46 -7.90 5.94
C ILE A 105 12.91 -6.87 6.92
N GLU A 106 13.76 -6.02 7.46
CA GLU A 106 13.36 -4.94 8.36
C GLU A 106 13.98 -3.60 7.95
N TRP A 107 13.20 -2.53 7.96
CA TRP A 107 13.72 -1.17 7.91
C TRP A 107 13.03 -0.27 8.91
N LYS A 108 13.73 0.79 9.30
CA LYS A 108 13.25 1.82 10.21
C LYS A 108 13.11 3.13 9.47
N MET A 109 12.11 3.90 9.85
CA MET A 109 11.91 5.25 9.37
C MET A 109 11.70 6.12 10.59
N ASP A 110 12.41 7.24 10.68
CA ASP A 110 12.20 8.22 11.76
C ASP A 110 11.06 9.18 11.42
N LYS A 111 10.79 9.32 10.11
CA LYS A 111 9.80 10.22 9.54
C LYS A 111 9.12 9.50 8.38
N LEU A 112 7.83 9.69 8.23
CA LEU A 112 7.14 9.28 7.01
C LEU A 112 7.68 10.11 5.84
N PRO A 113 8.28 9.50 4.81
CA PRO A 113 8.65 10.22 3.60
C PRO A 113 7.36 10.69 2.90
N GLN A 114 7.01 11.93 3.21
CA GLN A 114 5.94 12.78 2.68
C GLN A 114 4.77 12.07 1.97
N ILE A 115 3.76 11.74 2.76
CA ILE A 115 2.36 11.72 2.33
C ILE A 115 1.71 12.97 2.94
N GLY A 116 1.89 14.15 2.31
CA GLY A 116 1.38 15.44 2.79
C GLY A 116 2.43 16.40 3.39
N ASP A 117 2.02 17.66 3.61
CA ASP A 117 2.88 18.81 3.97
C ASP A 117 3.40 18.82 5.43
N ASP A 118 2.82 17.99 6.32
CA ASP A 118 3.26 17.92 7.71
C ASP A 118 4.26 16.77 7.91
N LYS A 119 5.47 17.11 8.36
CA LYS A 119 6.50 16.14 8.78
C LYS A 119 6.06 15.46 10.06
N ILE A 120 5.24 14.43 9.96
CA ILE A 120 4.88 13.59 11.11
C ILE A 120 6.12 12.80 11.51
N GLU A 121 6.68 13.11 12.68
CA GLU A 121 7.66 12.25 13.34
C GLU A 121 6.98 10.91 13.60
N CYS A 122 7.51 9.90 12.93
CA CYS A 122 6.92 8.57 12.93
C CYS A 122 8.09 7.60 13.01
N PRO A 123 8.75 7.48 14.18
CA PRO A 123 9.68 6.41 14.39
C PRO A 123 8.87 5.13 14.28
N CYS A 124 9.06 4.44 13.16
CA CYS A 124 8.35 3.24 12.85
C CYS A 124 9.28 2.21 12.24
N THR A 125 8.94 0.95 12.46
CA THR A 125 9.63 -0.18 11.88
C THR A 125 8.67 -0.89 10.95
N ILE A 126 9.11 -1.19 9.74
CA ILE A 126 8.40 -2.13 8.88
C ILE A 126 9.19 -3.44 8.83
N THR A 127 8.49 -4.54 9.05
CA THR A 127 9.05 -5.89 8.99
C THR A 127 8.26 -6.70 7.97
N LEU A 128 8.96 -7.30 7.00
CA LEU A 128 8.40 -8.25 6.05
C LEU A 128 8.83 -9.65 6.45
N LYS A 129 7.89 -10.60 6.45
CA LYS A 129 8.16 -12.02 6.69
C LYS A 129 7.63 -12.84 5.53
N MET A 130 8.49 -13.65 4.92
CA MET A 130 8.08 -14.57 3.86
C MET A 130 7.26 -15.71 4.46
N SER A 131 6.19 -16.10 3.78
CA SER A 131 5.46 -17.32 4.12
C SER A 131 6.27 -18.56 3.74
N LYS A 132 5.99 -19.69 4.39
CA LYS A 132 6.71 -20.96 4.14
C LYS A 132 6.58 -21.45 2.69
N ASP A 133 5.47 -21.13 2.03
CA ASP A 133 5.21 -21.48 0.63
C ASP A 133 5.75 -20.44 -0.37
N SER A 134 6.43 -19.39 0.11
CA SER A 134 7.04 -18.33 -0.71
C SER A 134 6.08 -17.56 -1.63
N ASN A 135 4.77 -17.66 -1.39
CA ASN A 135 3.73 -17.06 -2.21
C ASN A 135 3.11 -15.80 -1.60
N SER A 136 3.43 -15.48 -0.35
CA SER A 136 2.93 -14.30 0.35
C SER A 136 3.96 -13.70 1.29
N ILE A 137 3.81 -12.41 1.57
CA ILE A 137 4.55 -11.71 2.60
C ILE A 137 3.55 -11.23 3.65
N THR A 138 3.81 -11.55 4.92
CA THR A 138 3.17 -10.82 6.01
C THR A 138 4.04 -9.62 6.37
N ALA A 139 3.50 -8.42 6.15
CA ALA A 139 4.13 -7.16 6.52
C ALA A 139 3.55 -6.67 7.86
N PHE A 140 4.42 -6.12 8.70
CA PHE A 140 4.04 -5.46 9.93
C PHE A 140 4.56 -4.03 9.91
N TRP A 141 3.72 -3.08 10.28
CA TRP A 141 4.13 -1.69 10.50
C TRP A 141 3.93 -1.36 11.97
N ASP A 142 5.04 -1.13 12.66
CA ASP A 142 5.08 -0.83 14.08
C ASP A 142 5.30 0.67 14.30
N PHE A 143 4.30 1.36 14.86
CA PHE A 143 4.33 2.78 15.17
C PHE A 143 4.69 2.96 16.65
N HIS A 144 6.00 3.09 16.95
CA HIS A 144 6.53 3.05 18.31
C HIS A 144 5.89 4.08 19.25
N VAL A 145 5.72 5.33 18.77
CA VAL A 145 5.14 6.44 19.56
C VAL A 145 3.68 6.19 19.94
N TYR A 146 2.94 5.49 19.10
CA TYR A 146 1.51 5.22 19.31
C TYR A 146 1.23 3.85 19.92
N ASN A 147 2.28 3.05 20.19
CA ASN A 147 2.17 1.65 20.64
C ASN A 147 1.15 0.88 19.79
N PHE A 148 1.18 1.10 18.49
CA PHE A 148 0.19 0.62 17.54
C PHE A 148 0.90 -0.14 16.43
N LYS A 149 0.34 -1.28 16.06
CA LYS A 149 0.91 -2.17 15.06
C LYS A 149 -0.16 -2.64 14.12
N VAL A 150 0.09 -2.52 12.82
CA VAL A 150 -0.79 -3.05 11.79
C VAL A 150 -0.11 -4.15 11.01
N ARG A 151 -0.95 -4.97 10.38
CA ARG A 151 -0.54 -6.10 9.56
C ARG A 151 -1.11 -5.95 8.16
N ALA A 152 -0.32 -6.25 7.14
CA ALA A 152 -0.80 -6.52 5.80
C ALA A 152 -0.38 -7.93 5.40
N ASP A 153 -1.26 -8.62 4.69
CA ASP A 153 -0.91 -9.85 3.99
C ASP A 153 -0.83 -9.52 2.50
N LEU A 154 0.37 -9.61 1.94
CA LEU A 154 0.70 -9.22 0.59
C LEU A 154 0.85 -10.46 -0.28
N ASN A 155 0.17 -10.47 -1.41
CA ASN A 155 0.27 -11.52 -2.40
C ASN A 155 1.17 -11.09 -3.54
N ARG A 156 1.82 -12.06 -4.20
CA ARG A 156 2.63 -11.76 -5.37
C ARG A 156 1.77 -11.12 -6.46
N ARG A 157 2.17 -9.95 -6.92
CA ARG A 157 1.51 -9.26 -8.02
C ARG A 157 1.91 -9.96 -9.33
N LYS A 158 0.92 -10.34 -10.12
CA LYS A 158 1.12 -11.02 -11.42
C LYS A 158 1.53 -10.04 -12.51
#